data_AF-A0A923ALA9-F1
#
_entry.id   AF-A0A923ALA9-F1
#
_cell.length_a   1.000
_cell.length_b   1.000
_cell.length_c   1.000
_cell.angle_alpha   90.00
_cell.angle_beta   90.00
_cell.angle_gamma   90.00
#
_symmetry.space_group_name_H-M   'P 1'
#
loop_
_entity.id
_entity.type
_entity.pdbx_description
1 polymer ?
#
loop_
_entity_poly.entity_id
_entity_poly.type
_entity_poly.pdbx_seq_one_letter_code
_entity_poly.pdbx_strand_id
1 'polypeptide(L)' 'MARGKDSAGHRYEEFDMSDNEQVRVTYIPHQDWAKGPTLRIQKRAFDGRVVRGPEFPAAKADDLIRAIRDVLTE' A
#
# COMPACT_ATOMS: atom_id res chain seq x y z
N MET A 1 2.82 -12.08 6.92
CA MET A 1 2.32 -11.30 5.78
C MET A 1 1.28 -12.13 5.04
N ALA A 2 0.06 -11.62 4.89
CA ALA A 2 -0.99 -12.28 4.13
C ALA A 2 -1.04 -11.70 2.71
N ARG A 3 -1.18 -12.56 1.70
CA ARG A 3 -1.36 -12.18 0.30
C ARG A 3 -2.81 -12.40 -0.11
N GLY A 4 -3.39 -11.45 -0.84
CA GLY A 4 -4.80 -11.54 -1.26
C GLY A 4 -5.11 -10.77 -2.54
N LYS A 5 -6.39 -10.81 -2.91
CA LYS A 5 -6.98 -9.97 -3.96
C LYS A 5 -8.12 -9.14 -3.38
N ASP A 6 -8.19 -7.86 -3.75
CA ASP A 6 -9.34 -7.01 -3.37
C ASP A 6 -10.58 -7.35 -4.22
N SER A 7 -11.69 -6.66 -3.96
CA SER A 7 -12.95 -6.84 -4.72
C SER A 7 -12.84 -6.47 -6.20
N ALA A 8 -11.81 -5.72 -6.59
CA ALA A 8 -11.49 -5.37 -7.98
C ALA A 8 -10.45 -6.34 -8.60
N GLY A 9 -10.03 -7.39 -7.88
CA GLY A 9 -9.06 -8.37 -8.34
C GLY A 9 -7.60 -7.94 -8.23
N HIS A 10 -7.32 -6.78 -7.61
CA HIS A 10 -5.96 -6.28 -7.45
C HIS A 10 -5.20 -7.05 -6.38
N ARG A 11 -3.94 -7.37 -6.64
CA ARG A 11 -3.08 -8.05 -5.68
C ARG A 11 -2.71 -7.10 -4.53
N TYR A 12 -2.73 -7.61 -3.31
CA TYR A 12 -2.24 -6.86 -2.16
C TYR A 12 -1.43 -7.74 -1.21
N GLU A 13 -0.58 -7.09 -0.41
CA GLU A 13 0.04 -7.66 0.79
C GLU A 13 -0.43 -6.90 2.04
N GLU A 14 -0.70 -7.63 3.12
CA GLU A 14 -1.09 -7.08 4.42
C GLU A 14 -0.06 -7.48 5.50
N PHE A 15 0.22 -6.53 6.39
CA PHE A 15 1.01 -6.73 7.60
C PHE A 15 0.32 -6.10 8.80
N ASP A 16 0.39 -6.82 9.92
CA ASP A 16 -0.21 -6.43 11.18
C ASP A 16 0.57 -5.28 11.82
N MET A 17 -0.16 -4.34 12.40
CA MET A 17 0.35 -3.25 13.23
C MET A 17 -0.12 -3.45 14.68
N SER A 18 0.16 -2.48 15.55
CA SER A 18 -0.44 -2.44 16.88
C SER A 18 -1.98 -2.38 16.80
N ASP A 19 -2.65 -2.74 17.90
CA ASP A 19 -4.09 -2.52 18.08
C ASP A 19 -5.01 -3.21 17.05
N ASN A 20 -4.59 -4.39 16.55
CA ASN A 20 -5.30 -5.16 15.52
C ASN A 20 -5.56 -4.39 14.21
N GLU A 21 -4.77 -3.34 13.96
CA GLU A 21 -4.79 -2.64 12.69
C GLU A 21 -3.90 -3.36 11.69
N GLN A 22 -4.21 -3.25 10.40
CA GLN A 22 -3.37 -3.79 9.34
C GLN A 22 -3.04 -2.71 8.33
N VAL A 23 -1.81 -2.69 7.84
CA VAL A 23 -1.46 -1.91 6.66
C VAL A 23 -1.52 -2.84 5.46
N ARG A 24 -2.23 -2.38 4.43
CA ARG A 24 -2.39 -3.05 3.15
C ARG A 24 -1.67 -2.27 2.07
N VAL A 25 -0.81 -2.93 1.32
CA VAL A 25 -0.19 -2.39 0.10
C VAL A 25 -0.81 -3.10 -1.10
N THR A 26 -1.56 -2.36 -1.91
CA THR A 26 -2.30 -2.88 -3.08
C THR A 26 -1.62 -2.43 -4.38
N TYR A 27 -1.36 -3.37 -5.28
CA TYR A 27 -0.87 -3.11 -6.64
C TYR A 27 -2.03 -2.94 -7.61
N ILE A 28 -2.14 -1.74 -8.20
CA ILE A 28 -3.16 -1.40 -9.19
C ILE A 28 -2.49 -1.38 -10.57
N PRO A 29 -2.84 -2.28 -11.51
CA PRO A 29 -2.14 -2.41 -12.78
C PRO A 29 -2.19 -1.16 -13.67
N HIS A 30 -3.26 -0.37 -13.56
CA HIS A 30 -3.45 0.82 -14.38
C HIS A 30 -4.20 1.92 -13.62
N GLN A 31 -3.65 3.14 -13.67
CA GLN A 31 -4.31 4.38 -13.26
C GLN A 31 -4.04 5.47 -14.30
N ASP A 32 -5.09 6.16 -14.75
CA ASP A 32 -4.99 7.16 -15.83
C ASP A 32 -4.06 8.32 -15.44
N TRP A 33 -4.19 8.81 -14.20
CA TRP A 33 -3.40 9.94 -13.71
C TRP A 33 -1.90 9.64 -13.61
N ALA A 34 -1.53 8.38 -13.41
CA ALA A 34 -0.15 7.91 -13.32
C ALA A 34 0.39 7.38 -14.66
N LYS A 35 -0.48 7.25 -15.67
CA LYS A 35 -0.17 6.63 -16.98
C LYS A 35 0.50 5.25 -16.85
N GLY A 36 0.13 4.48 -15.83
CA GLY A 36 0.81 3.23 -15.50
C GLY A 36 0.36 2.58 -14.19
N PRO A 37 1.09 1.56 -13.73
CA PRO A 37 0.78 0.87 -12.48
C PRO A 37 1.06 1.77 -11.28
N THR A 38 0.24 1.62 -10.23
CA THR A 38 0.36 2.37 -8.98
C THR A 38 0.35 1.43 -7.78
N LEU A 39 0.94 1.89 -6.69
CA LEU A 39 0.82 1.28 -5.37
C LEU A 39 -0.09 2.15 -4.52
N ARG A 40 -1.03 1.51 -3.83
CA ARG A 40 -1.91 2.15 -2.84
C ARG A 40 -1.58 1.62 -1.47
N ILE A 41 -1.32 2.50 -0.51
CA ILE A 41 -1.19 2.15 0.90
C ILE A 41 -2.54 2.42 1.56
N GLN A 42 -3.07 1.44 2.29
CA GLN A 42 -4.36 1.54 2.97
C GLN A 42 -4.19 1.06 4.41
N LYS A 43 -5.02 1.59 5.30
CA LYS A 43 -5.11 1.13 6.69
C LYS A 43 -6.43 0.39 6.87
N ARG A 44 -6.39 -0.85 7.34
CA ARG A 44 -7.57 -1.58 7.81
C ARG A 44 -7.64 -1.38 9.33
N ALA A 45 -8.70 -0.69 9.76
CA ALA A 45 -8.97 -0.49 11.18
C ALA A 45 -9.51 -1.79 11.81
N PHE A 46 -9.51 -1.84 13.14
CA PHE A 46 -9.97 -2.99 13.93
C PHE A 46 -11.44 -3.38 13.63
N ASP A 47 -12.26 -2.42 13.19
CA ASP A 47 -13.66 -2.62 12.80
C ASP A 47 -13.82 -3.22 11.38
N GLY A 48 -12.70 -3.54 10.72
CA GLY A 48 -12.65 -4.07 9.37
C GLY A 48 -12.77 -3.03 8.26
N ARG A 49 -12.95 -1.74 8.60
CA ARG A 49 -13.03 -0.66 7.62
C ARG A 49 -11.67 -0.41 6.98
N VAL A 50 -11.65 -0.35 5.65
CA VAL A 50 -10.45 0.03 4.90
C VAL A 50 -10.46 1.52 4.65
N VAL A 51 -9.53 2.23 5.27
CA VAL A 51 -9.26 3.65 5.08
C VAL A 51 -8.28 3.80 3.92
N ARG A 52 -8.66 4.59 2.92
CA ARG A 52 -7.81 4.89 1.75
C ARG A 52 -6.65 5.78 2.20
N GLY A 53 -5.42 5.34 1.96
CA GLY A 53 -4.22 6.14 2.15
C GLY A 53 -3.64 6.59 0.81
N PRO A 54 -2.35 6.94 0.77
CA PRO A 54 -1.72 7.51 -0.41
C PRO A 54 -1.62 6.51 -1.56
N GLU A 55 -1.61 7.06 -2.77
CA GLU A 55 -1.34 6.33 -4.02
C GLU A 55 -0.18 7.00 -4.75
N PHE A 56 0.73 6.19 -5.29
CA PHE A 56 1.89 6.67 -6.02
C PHE A 56 2.23 5.72 -7.18
N PRO A 57 2.90 6.21 -8.24
CA PRO A 57 3.37 5.35 -9.34
C PRO A 57 4.27 4.24 -8.82
N ALA A 58 4.04 2.99 -9.26
CA ALA A 58 4.84 1.85 -8.81
C ALA A 58 6.32 1.99 -9.18
N ALA A 59 6.62 2.70 -10.27
CA ALA A 59 7.99 3.05 -10.68
C ALA A 59 8.76 3.92 -9.66
N LYS A 60 8.07 4.49 -8.66
CA LYS A 60 8.65 5.30 -7.59
C LYS A 60 8.77 4.56 -6.25
N ALA A 61 8.50 3.26 -6.23
CA ALA A 61 8.56 2.47 -5.01
C ALA A 61 9.96 2.45 -4.38
N ASP A 62 11.00 2.24 -5.19
CA ASP A 62 12.38 2.18 -4.71
C ASP A 62 12.85 3.53 -4.14
N ASP A 63 12.51 4.64 -4.83
CA ASP A 63 12.78 6.00 -4.36
C ASP A 63 12.13 6.24 -2.99
N LEU A 64 10.87 5.82 -2.82
CA LEU A 64 10.13 5.96 -1.56
C LEU A 64 10.74 5.10 -0.44
N ILE A 65 11.06 3.83 -0.72
CA ILE A 65 11.69 2.92 0.26
C ILE A 65 13.04 3.48 0.71
N ARG A 66 13.82 4.03 -0.22
CA ARG A 66 15.08 4.68 0.08
C ARG A 66 14.87 5.89 1.00
N ALA A 67 13.95 6.79 0.64
CA ALA A 67 13.65 7.96 1.47
C ALA A 67 13.19 7.59 2.89
N ILE A 68 12.37 6.55 3.03
CA ILE A 68 11.95 6.04 4.35
C ILE A 68 13.15 5.52 5.13
N ARG A 69 14.05 4.76 4.50
CA ARG A 69 15.25 4.25 5.15
C ARG A 69 16.16 5.37 5.61
N ASP A 70 16.42 6.35 4.74
CA ASP A 70 17.28 7.49 5.03
C ASP A 70 16.77 8.20 6.31
N VAL A 71 15.46 8.50 6.39
CA VAL A 71 14.81 9.12 7.57
C VAL A 71 14.92 8.26 8.85
N LEU A 72 14.87 6.93 8.74
CA LEU A 72 14.96 6.04 9.92
C LEU A 72 16.39 5.85 10.42
N THR A 73 17.39 6.23 9.64
CA THR A 73 18.82 6.09 9.97
C THR A 73 19.50 7.39 10.36
N GLU A 74 18.79 8.52 10.32
CA GLU A 74 19.18 9.79 10.95
C GLU A 74 19.07 9.73 12.47
#